data_AF-A0A2V9BPA3-F1
#
_entry.id   AF-A0A2V9BPA3-F1
#
_cell.length_a   1.000
_cell.length_b   1.000
_cell.length_c   1.000
_cell.angle_alpha   90.00
_cell.angle_beta   90.00
_cell.angle_gamma   90.00
#
_symmetry.space_group_name_H-M   'P 1'
#
loop_
_entity.id
_entity.type
_entity.pdbx_description
1 polymer ?
#
loop_
_entity_poly.entity_id
_entity_poly.type
_entity_poly.pdbx_seq_one_letter_code
_entity_poly.pdbx_strand_id
1 'polypeptide(L)'
;MWDMLKEKNECKRFRDGLEEAAAKLEEAMRVEGLIELLPEEQREHFAACAGCREAANDLIRMKTLFRGTASFAAEERPWFASRVMAAIASRERELAERVTAWTEFPRFASRLTWVAAVLLLAGTTWFYEAVVRAPSYAPTGSQESIFEAPQQTTPDDVLVSMASDHP
;
A
#
# COMPACT_ATOMS: atom_id res chain seq x y z
N MET A 1 2.31 16.21 -36.14
CA MET A 1 2.14 15.55 -34.82
C MET A 1 2.90 14.22 -34.74
N TRP A 2 2.95 13.43 -35.82
CA TRP A 2 3.70 12.17 -35.89
C TRP A 2 5.22 12.33 -35.78
N ASP A 3 5.82 13.36 -36.40
CA ASP A 3 7.28 13.57 -36.35
C ASP A 3 7.80 13.88 -34.95
N MET A 4 7.05 14.65 -34.16
CA MET A 4 7.38 14.92 -32.75
C MET A 4 7.32 13.66 -31.87
N LEU A 5 6.46 12.70 -32.18
CA LEU A 5 6.40 11.43 -31.45
C LEU A 5 7.56 10.51 -31.86
N LYS A 6 7.93 10.53 -33.14
CA LYS A 6 9.09 9.80 -33.66
C LYS A 6 10.38 10.32 -33.02
N GLU A 7 10.59 11.63 -33.01
CA GLU A 7 11.74 12.28 -32.38
C GLU A 7 11.83 11.93 -30.87
N LYS A 8 10.70 11.98 -30.14
CA LYS A 8 10.67 11.57 -28.72
C LYS A 8 11.06 10.11 -28.50
N ASN A 9 10.65 9.21 -29.40
CA ASN A 9 10.99 7.80 -29.31
C ASN A 9 12.48 7.56 -29.62
N GLU A 10 13.05 8.28 -30.60
CA GLU A 10 14.48 8.22 -30.92
C GLU A 10 15.34 8.77 -29.78
N CYS A 11 14.96 9.93 -29.21
CA CYS A 11 15.63 10.49 -28.03
C CYS A 11 15.59 9.52 -26.85
N LYS A 12 14.45 8.84 -26.63
CA LYS A 12 14.31 7.84 -25.57
C LYS A 12 15.23 6.65 -25.80
N ARG A 13 15.24 6.09 -27.02
CA ARG A 13 16.12 4.96 -27.38
C ARG A 13 17.59 5.32 -27.23
N PHE A 14 17.98 6.53 -27.63
CA PHE A 14 19.33 7.04 -27.44
C PHE A 14 19.70 7.11 -25.95
N ARG A 15 18.82 7.66 -25.11
CA ARG A 15 19.05 7.74 -23.67
C ARG A 15 19.20 6.35 -23.03
N ASP A 16 18.30 5.42 -23.37
CA ASP A 16 18.34 4.07 -22.82
C ASP A 16 19.65 3.35 -23.25
N GLY A 17 20.09 3.54 -24.50
CA GLY A 17 21.39 3.03 -24.99
C GLY A 17 22.60 3.70 -24.35
N LEU A 18 22.52 5.01 -24.07
CA LEU A 18 23.56 5.76 -23.38
C LEU A 18 23.72 5.31 -21.91
N GLU A 19 22.62 5.03 -21.21
CA GLU A 19 22.64 4.46 -19.85
C GLU A 19 23.29 3.07 -19.83
N GLU A 20 22.96 2.21 -20.80
CA GLU A 20 23.57 0.88 -20.93
C GLU A 20 25.07 0.97 -21.24
N ALA A 21 25.47 1.87 -22.15
CA ALA A 21 26.88 2.12 -22.47
C ALA A 21 27.65 2.67 -21.25
N ALA A 22 27.03 3.58 -20.49
CA ALA A 22 27.61 4.15 -19.28
C ALA A 22 27.82 3.12 -18.16
N ALA A 23 26.92 2.13 -18.05
CA ALA A 23 27.07 1.01 -17.13
C ALA A 23 28.20 0.06 -17.53
N LYS A 24 28.43 -0.15 -18.84
CA LYS A 24 29.49 -1.02 -19.35
C LYS A 24 30.88 -0.41 -19.23
N LEU A 25 31.00 0.91 -19.43
CA LEU A 25 32.28 1.61 -19.34
C LEU A 25 32.35 2.40 -18.05
N GLU A 26 32.73 1.76 -16.93
CA GLU A 26 32.96 2.44 -15.64
C GLU A 26 33.89 3.65 -15.77
N GLU A 27 34.82 3.62 -16.73
CA GLU A 27 35.83 4.67 -16.94
C GLU A 27 35.60 5.58 -18.15
N ALA A 28 34.48 5.47 -18.88
CA ALA A 28 34.20 6.41 -19.97
C ALA A 28 34.07 7.82 -19.39
N MET A 29 35.08 8.66 -19.62
CA MET A 29 35.12 10.07 -19.22
C MET A 29 35.02 11.01 -20.42
N ARG A 30 34.77 10.46 -21.61
CA ARG A 30 34.65 11.19 -22.86
C ARG A 30 33.40 10.74 -23.58
N VAL A 31 32.70 11.70 -24.18
CA VAL A 31 31.45 11.47 -24.90
C VAL A 31 31.69 10.54 -26.09
N GLU A 32 32.85 10.65 -26.73
CA GLU A 32 33.27 9.82 -27.85
C GLU A 32 33.31 8.33 -27.49
N GLY A 33 33.85 7.99 -26.30
CA GLY A 33 33.92 6.60 -25.84
C GLY A 33 32.56 6.00 -25.50
N LEU A 34 31.57 6.82 -25.13
CA LEU A 34 30.19 6.35 -24.96
C LEU A 34 29.53 6.11 -26.33
N ILE A 35 29.70 7.04 -27.27
CA ILE A 35 29.08 6.95 -28.61
C ILE A 35 29.62 5.77 -29.42
N GLU A 36 30.89 5.42 -29.23
CA GLU A 36 31.50 4.23 -29.86
C GLU A 36 30.83 2.91 -29.43
N LEU A 37 30.12 2.87 -28.30
CA LEU A 37 29.35 1.70 -27.90
C LEU A 37 27.90 1.71 -28.41
N LEU A 38 27.43 2.85 -28.91
CA LEU A 38 26.07 2.97 -29.40
C LEU A 38 25.91 2.35 -30.80
N PRO A 39 24.74 1.80 -31.12
CA PRO A 39 24.38 1.40 -32.48
C PRO A 39 24.44 2.58 -33.46
N GLU A 40 24.79 2.31 -34.73
CA GLU A 40 24.90 3.32 -35.81
C GLU A 40 23.70 4.28 -35.87
N GLU A 41 22.46 3.74 -35.82
CA GLU A 41 21.22 4.54 -35.84
C GLU A 41 21.17 5.61 -34.73
N GLN A 42 21.71 5.29 -33.55
CA GLN A 42 21.72 6.20 -32.40
C GLN A 42 22.86 7.23 -32.50
N ARG A 43 23.96 6.90 -33.17
CA ARG A 43 25.05 7.83 -33.46
C ARG A 43 24.61 8.90 -34.47
N GLU A 44 23.86 8.50 -35.49
CA GLU A 44 23.26 9.43 -36.45
C GLU A 44 22.30 10.39 -35.74
N HIS A 45 21.44 9.87 -34.86
CA HIS A 45 20.54 10.70 -34.07
C HIS A 45 21.30 11.67 -33.15
N PHE A 46 22.41 11.24 -32.53
CA PHE A 46 23.28 12.12 -31.74
C PHE A 46 23.88 13.28 -32.57
N ALA A 47 24.26 13.01 -33.82
CA ALA A 47 24.77 14.04 -34.72
C ALA A 47 23.69 15.07 -35.12
N ALA A 48 22.42 14.66 -35.18
CA ALA A 48 21.30 15.53 -35.55
C ALA A 48 20.67 16.28 -34.36
N CYS A 49 20.57 15.65 -33.18
CA CYS A 49 19.79 16.15 -32.05
C CYS A 49 20.64 16.88 -31.00
N ALA A 50 20.50 18.20 -30.90
CA ALA A 50 21.24 19.01 -29.93
C ALA A 50 20.93 18.64 -28.47
N GLY A 51 19.68 18.29 -28.14
CA GLY A 51 19.29 17.91 -26.78
C GLY A 51 19.96 16.61 -26.32
N CYS A 52 20.08 15.62 -27.20
CA CYS A 52 20.81 14.38 -26.91
C CYS A 52 22.31 14.61 -26.72
N ARG A 53 22.90 15.57 -27.45
CA ARG A 53 24.30 15.97 -27.23
C ARG A 53 24.52 16.63 -25.88
N GLU A 54 23.64 17.53 -25.49
CA GLU A 54 23.71 18.19 -24.18
C GLU A 54 23.57 17.16 -23.05
N ALA A 55 22.58 16.27 -23.14
CA ALA A 55 22.36 15.21 -22.16
C ALA A 55 23.58 14.28 -22.00
N ALA A 56 24.23 13.90 -23.11
CA ALA A 56 25.45 13.07 -23.05
C ALA A 56 26.62 13.80 -22.38
N ASN A 57 26.79 15.10 -22.64
CA ASN A 57 27.81 15.92 -21.99
C ASN A 57 27.54 16.08 -20.49
N ASP A 58 26.28 16.30 -20.10
CA ASP A 58 25.89 16.42 -18.70
C ASP A 58 26.09 15.11 -17.94
N LEU A 59 25.82 13.97 -18.57
CA LEU A 59 26.13 12.67 -17.97
C LEU A 59 27.63 12.49 -17.69
N ILE A 60 28.50 12.89 -18.62
CA ILE A 60 29.95 12.86 -18.40
C ILE A 60 30.36 13.82 -17.28
N ARG A 61 29.82 15.05 -17.24
CA ARG A 61 30.08 16.02 -16.16
C ARG A 61 29.64 15.49 -14.80
N MET A 62 28.49 14.86 -14.74
CA MET A 62 27.99 14.24 -13.51
C MET A 62 28.94 13.12 -13.05
N LYS A 63 29.38 12.26 -13.97
CA LYS A 63 30.30 11.16 -13.65
C LYS A 63 31.68 11.65 -13.19
N THR A 64 32.20 12.72 -13.77
CA THR A 64 33.47 13.32 -13.31
C THR A 64 33.35 13.93 -11.92
N LEU A 65 32.21 14.56 -11.59
CA LEU A 65 31.95 15.07 -10.24
C LEU A 65 31.87 13.93 -9.22
N PHE A 66 31.14 12.85 -9.52
CA PHE A 66 30.98 11.73 -8.57
C PHE A 66 32.25 10.89 -8.39
N ARG A 67 33.20 10.90 -9.34
CA ARG A 67 34.49 10.23 -9.15
C ARG A 67 35.26 10.76 -7.94
N GLY A 68 35.22 12.07 -7.70
CA GLY A 68 35.81 12.69 -6.51
C GLY A 68 35.10 12.31 -5.21
N THR A 69 33.87 11.77 -5.30
CA THR A 69 33.13 11.29 -4.13
C THR A 69 33.39 9.81 -3.82
N ALA A 70 33.69 9.01 -4.85
CA ALA A 70 34.06 7.60 -4.69
C ALA A 70 35.37 7.42 -3.88
N SER A 71 36.30 8.38 -3.96
CA SER A 71 37.50 8.38 -3.11
C SER A 71 37.18 8.54 -1.61
N PHE A 72 36.07 9.19 -1.24
CA PHE A 72 35.63 9.24 0.16
C PHE A 72 34.97 7.94 0.63
N ALA A 73 34.44 7.12 -0.30
CA ALA A 73 33.89 5.81 0.03
C ALA A 73 35.00 4.78 0.33
N ALA A 74 36.18 4.94 -0.28
CA ALA A 74 37.33 4.07 -0.07
C ALA A 74 38.06 4.32 1.26
N GLU A 75 37.82 5.45 1.93
CA GLU A 75 38.19 5.62 3.34
C GLU A 75 37.16 4.88 4.21
N GLU A 76 37.25 3.55 4.22
CA GLU A 76 36.65 2.72 5.25
C GLU A 76 37.18 3.21 6.60
N ARG A 77 36.45 4.11 7.26
CA ARG A 77 36.81 4.58 8.59
C ARG A 77 36.80 3.35 9.50
N PRO A 78 37.96 2.90 10.03
CA PRO A 78 38.09 1.58 10.68
C PRO A 78 37.22 1.43 11.94
N TRP A 79 36.61 2.52 12.40
CA TRP A 79 35.76 2.60 13.58
C TRP A 79 34.26 2.77 13.25
N PHE A 80 33.88 2.92 11.98
CA PHE A 80 32.49 3.12 11.59
C PHE A 80 31.66 1.86 11.83
N ALA A 81 32.14 0.71 11.32
CA ALA A 81 31.45 -0.57 11.48
C ALA A 81 31.28 -0.94 12.95
N SER A 82 32.32 -0.79 13.78
CA SER A 82 32.24 -1.09 15.21
C SER A 82 31.27 -0.16 15.96
N ARG A 83 31.23 1.14 15.62
CA ARG A 83 30.26 2.08 16.21
C ARG A 83 28.82 1.80 15.78
N VAL A 84 28.60 1.44 14.52
CA VAL A 84 27.27 1.10 14.00
C VAL A 84 26.77 -0.18 14.67
N MET A 85 27.59 -1.24 14.73
CA MET A 85 27.21 -2.48 15.39
C MET A 85 26.96 -2.29 16.89
N ALA A 86 27.74 -1.44 17.57
CA ALA A 86 27.48 -1.09 18.97
C ALA A 86 26.15 -0.35 19.16
N ALA A 87 25.80 0.58 18.25
CA ALA A 87 24.54 1.31 18.28
C ALA A 87 23.32 0.43 17.91
N ILE A 88 23.50 -0.55 17.02
CA ILE A 88 22.48 -1.55 16.70
C ILE A 88 22.25 -2.43 17.92
N ALA A 89 23.31 -2.98 18.51
CA ALA A 89 23.21 -3.83 19.70
C ALA A 89 22.57 -3.12 20.89
N SER A 90 22.78 -1.81 21.07
CA SER A 90 22.09 -1.04 22.11
C SER A 90 20.60 -0.89 21.83
N ARG A 91 20.20 -0.60 20.59
CA ARG A 91 18.78 -0.50 20.21
C ARG A 91 18.06 -1.84 20.24
N GLU A 92 18.72 -2.93 19.86
CA GLU A 92 18.15 -4.28 19.94
C GLU A 92 17.88 -4.69 21.39
N ARG A 93 18.75 -4.33 22.34
CA ARG A 93 18.48 -4.56 23.77
C ARG A 93 17.26 -3.78 24.26
N GLU A 94 17.15 -2.49 23.91
CA GLU A 94 15.96 -1.68 24.25
C GLU A 94 14.67 -2.27 23.66
N LEU A 95 14.72 -2.80 22.43
CA LEU A 95 13.58 -3.45 21.79
C LEU A 95 13.27 -4.80 22.44
N ALA A 96 14.27 -5.60 22.80
CA ALA A 96 14.09 -6.87 23.47
C ALA A 96 13.46 -6.70 24.87
N GLU A 97 13.85 -5.67 25.63
CA GLU A 97 13.22 -5.33 26.90
C GLU A 97 11.74 -4.94 26.73
N ARG A 98 11.40 -4.21 25.66
CA ARG A 98 9.99 -3.89 25.36
C ARG A 98 9.21 -5.11 24.93
N VAL A 99 9.76 -5.96 24.08
CA VAL A 99 9.06 -7.16 23.58
C VAL A 99 8.88 -8.19 24.70
N THR A 100 9.87 -8.39 25.56
CA THR A 100 9.76 -9.31 26.70
C THR A 100 8.66 -8.89 27.68
N ALA A 101 8.41 -7.58 27.87
CA ALA A 101 7.27 -7.10 28.64
C ALA A 101 5.91 -7.55 28.07
N TRP A 102 5.81 -7.81 26.75
CA TRP A 102 4.59 -8.34 26.12
C TRP A 102 4.52 -9.87 26.07
N THR A 103 5.64 -10.58 26.29
CA THR A 103 5.68 -12.06 26.24
C THR A 103 5.03 -12.76 27.43
N GLU A 104 4.73 -12.04 28.53
CA GLU A 104 3.99 -12.59 29.68
C GLU A 104 2.46 -12.53 29.53
N PHE A 105 1.95 -11.82 28.52
CA PHE A 105 0.50 -11.71 28.25
C PHE A 105 -0.23 -12.92 27.64
N PRO A 106 0.38 -13.97 27.04
CA PRO A 106 -0.40 -15.03 26.39
C PRO A 106 -1.18 -15.89 27.39
N ARG A 107 -0.76 -15.96 28.67
CA ARG A 107 -1.54 -16.60 29.73
C ARG A 107 -2.77 -15.78 30.16
N PHE A 108 -2.73 -14.47 30.01
CA PHE A 108 -3.86 -13.59 30.32
C PHE A 108 -4.91 -13.60 29.21
N ALA A 109 -4.50 -13.75 27.96
CA ALA A 109 -5.41 -13.83 26.82
C ALA A 109 -6.39 -15.00 26.93
N SER A 110 -5.94 -16.21 27.32
CA SER A 110 -6.84 -17.37 27.44
C SER A 110 -7.85 -17.24 28.58
N ARG A 111 -7.49 -16.53 29.65
CA ARG A 111 -8.42 -16.25 30.76
C ARG A 111 -9.44 -15.20 30.37
N LEU A 112 -9.03 -14.16 29.64
CA LEU A 112 -9.92 -13.11 29.15
C LEU A 112 -10.93 -13.64 28.13
N THR A 113 -10.56 -14.58 27.26
CA THR A 113 -11.51 -15.17 26.31
C THR A 113 -12.62 -15.94 27.02
N TRP A 114 -12.31 -16.69 28.08
CA TRP A 114 -13.32 -17.35 28.90
C TRP A 114 -14.23 -16.36 29.61
N VAL A 115 -13.67 -15.30 30.20
CA VAL A 115 -14.45 -14.25 30.86
C VAL A 115 -15.38 -13.54 29.86
N ALA A 116 -14.87 -13.21 28.67
CA ALA A 116 -15.66 -12.59 27.61
C ALA A 116 -16.77 -13.53 27.08
N ALA A 117 -16.47 -14.81 26.93
CA ALA A 117 -17.45 -15.81 26.51
C ALA A 117 -18.59 -15.95 27.53
N VAL A 118 -18.27 -15.98 28.83
CA VAL A 118 -19.27 -16.02 29.90
C VAL A 118 -20.11 -14.74 29.93
N LEU A 119 -19.48 -13.57 29.79
CA LEU A 119 -20.18 -12.29 29.70
C LEU A 119 -21.12 -12.21 28.49
N LEU A 120 -20.69 -12.72 27.32
CA LEU A 120 -21.53 -12.78 26.13
C LEU A 120 -22.69 -13.76 26.30
N LEU A 121 -22.46 -14.91 26.91
CA LEU A 121 -23.53 -15.88 27.21
C LEU A 121 -24.55 -15.30 28.18
N ALA A 122 -24.10 -14.72 29.29
CA ALA A 122 -24.97 -14.10 30.29
C ALA A 122 -25.70 -12.86 29.73
N GLY A 123 -25.01 -12.05 28.90
CA GLY A 123 -25.60 -10.88 28.26
C GLY A 123 -26.65 -11.24 27.22
N THR A 124 -26.40 -12.27 26.40
CA THR A 124 -27.35 -12.72 25.38
C THR A 124 -28.57 -13.42 26.02
N THR A 125 -28.38 -14.21 27.08
CA THR A 125 -29.51 -14.81 27.81
C THR A 125 -30.35 -13.76 28.52
N TRP A 126 -29.72 -12.78 29.20
CA TRP A 126 -30.43 -11.66 29.81
C TRP A 126 -31.19 -10.83 28.78
N PHE A 127 -30.57 -10.50 27.65
CA PHE A 127 -31.21 -9.73 26.59
C PHE A 127 -32.38 -10.50 25.97
N TYR A 128 -32.22 -11.80 25.73
CA TYR A 128 -33.28 -12.64 25.21
C TYR A 128 -34.47 -12.75 26.19
N GLU A 129 -34.20 -12.95 27.48
CA GLU A 129 -35.26 -12.91 28.50
C GLU A 129 -35.92 -11.54 28.60
N ALA A 130 -35.16 -10.44 28.52
CA ALA A 130 -35.70 -9.10 28.58
C ALA A 130 -36.59 -8.77 27.37
N VAL A 131 -36.22 -9.22 26.17
CA VAL A 131 -37.02 -9.03 24.94
C VAL A 131 -38.25 -9.93 24.93
N VAL A 132 -38.14 -11.19 25.38
CA VAL A 132 -39.28 -12.13 25.43
C VAL A 132 -40.26 -11.79 26.56
N ARG A 133 -39.77 -11.25 27.68
CA ARG A 133 -40.60 -10.83 28.83
C ARG A 133 -41.07 -9.37 28.72
N ALA A 134 -40.62 -8.63 27.71
CA ALA A 134 -41.16 -7.30 27.43
C ALA A 134 -42.65 -7.44 27.07
N PRO A 135 -43.56 -6.71 27.74
CA PRO A 135 -44.95 -6.62 27.30
C PRO A 135 -44.95 -6.10 25.86
N SER A 136 -45.61 -6.82 24.95
CA SER A 136 -45.84 -6.34 23.60
C SER A 136 -46.71 -5.08 23.67
N TYR A 137 -46.08 -3.92 23.74
CA TYR A 137 -46.78 -2.67 23.46
C TYR A 137 -47.12 -2.70 21.96
N ALA A 138 -48.41 -2.58 21.67
CA ALA A 138 -48.90 -2.46 20.30
C ALA A 138 -48.09 -1.39 19.55
N PRO A 139 -47.66 -1.64 18.30
CA PRO A 139 -46.89 -0.68 17.53
C PRO A 139 -47.80 0.52 17.24
N THR A 140 -47.71 1.54 18.08
CA THR A 140 -48.36 2.82 17.86
C THR A 140 -47.44 3.64 16.95
N GLY A 141 -47.73 3.57 15.65
CA GLY A 141 -47.44 4.64 14.71
C GLY A 141 -46.08 4.60 14.01
N SER A 142 -46.17 4.71 12.69
CA SER A 142 -45.10 5.02 11.73
C SER A 142 -43.92 4.04 11.64
N GLN A 143 -44.17 2.85 11.13
CA GLN A 143 -43.21 2.22 10.22
C GLN A 143 -43.71 2.43 8.79
N GLU A 144 -43.02 3.31 8.07
CA GLU A 144 -43.24 3.58 6.65
C GLU A 144 -42.74 2.36 5.86
N SER A 145 -43.64 1.43 5.55
CA SER A 145 -43.36 0.21 4.80
C SER A 145 -43.43 0.46 3.29
N ILE A 146 -42.30 0.35 2.60
CA ILE A 146 -42.14 0.54 1.14
C ILE A 146 -42.30 -0.78 0.34
N PHE A 147 -42.69 -1.87 0.99
CA PHE A 147 -42.98 -3.13 0.31
C PHE A 147 -44.43 -3.56 0.55
N GLU A 148 -45.28 -3.20 -0.41
CA GLU A 148 -46.59 -3.81 -0.62
C GLU A 148 -46.37 -5.27 -1.08
N ALA A 149 -46.60 -6.22 -0.18
CA ALA A 149 -46.70 -7.65 -0.50
C ALA A 149 -48.18 -8.06 -0.37
N PRO A 150 -48.70 -8.93 -1.26
CA PRO A 150 -50.13 -9.20 -1.34
C PRO A 150 -50.62 -9.85 -0.05
N GLN A 151 -51.69 -9.27 0.51
CA GLN A 151 -52.33 -9.71 1.75
C GLN A 151 -52.75 -11.18 1.62
N GLN A 152 -52.08 -12.07 2.35
CA GLN A 152 -52.59 -13.40 2.62
C GLN A 152 -53.71 -13.26 3.66
N THR A 153 -54.95 -13.24 3.19
CA THR A 153 -56.14 -13.31 4.03
C THR A 153 -56.15 -14.63 4.78
N THR A 154 -55.91 -14.57 6.09
CA THR A 154 -56.19 -15.67 7.02
C THR A 154 -57.69 -15.97 7.01
N PRO A 155 -58.10 -17.25 6.94
CA PRO A 155 -59.50 -17.64 6.71
C PRO A 155 -60.48 -17.35 7.86
N ASP A 156 -60.02 -16.76 8.97
CA ASP A 156 -60.86 -16.45 10.13
C ASP A 156 -61.53 -15.05 10.07
N ASP A 157 -61.12 -14.15 9.15
CA ASP A 157 -61.74 -12.81 9.03
C ASP A 157 -63.02 -12.77 8.15
N VAL A 158 -63.35 -13.84 7.45
CA VAL A 158 -64.57 -13.93 6.63
C VAL A 158 -65.83 -14.14 7.48
N LEU A 159 -65.68 -14.68 8.69
CA LEU A 159 -66.82 -14.98 9.58
C LEU A 159 -67.32 -13.75 10.37
N VAL A 160 -66.53 -12.68 10.49
CA VAL A 160 -66.92 -11.45 11.20
C VAL A 160 -67.61 -10.45 10.27
N SER A 161 -67.29 -10.44 8.97
CA SER A 161 -67.93 -9.54 8.00
C SER A 161 -69.37 -9.95 7.62
N MET A 162 -69.78 -11.21 7.87
CA MET A 162 -71.16 -11.65 7.64
C MET A 162 -72.12 -11.37 8.82
N ALA A 163 -71.60 -10.97 9.99
CA ALA A 163 -72.40 -10.77 11.20
C ALA A 163 -72.72 -9.30 11.51
N SER A 164 -72.26 -8.35 10.68
CA SER A 164 -72.44 -6.91 10.90
C SER A 164 -73.23 -6.19 9.81
N ASP A 165 -73.66 -6.89 8.77
CA ASP A 165 -74.50 -6.34 7.70
C ASP A 165 -75.85 -7.06 7.66
N HIS A 166 -76.75 -6.72 8.59
CA HIS A 166 -78.17 -6.55 8.32
C HIS A 166 -78.88 -5.84 9.50
N PRO A 167 -79.64 -4.77 9.23
CA PRO A 167 -80.23 -3.84 10.22
C PRO A 167 -81.40 -4.41 11.02
#